data_AF-A0A2N1PA32-F1
#
_entry.id   AF-A0A2N1PA32-F1
#
_cell.length_a   1.000
_cell.length_b   1.000
_cell.length_c   1.000
_cell.angle_alpha   90.00
_cell.angle_beta   90.00
_cell.angle_gamma   90.00
#
_symmetry.space_group_name_H-M   'P 1'
#
loop_
_entity.id
_entity.type
_entity.pdbx_description
1 polymer ?
#
loop_
_entity_poly.entity_id
_entity_poly.type
_entity_poly.pdbx_seq_one_letter_code
_entity_poly.pdbx_strand_id
1 'polypeptide(L)'
;MSAMKRSLLRLAEEKNYLAYYKPDDCIVNLAGNYDYLELPYYISQDLENEGKNIYPTNKEMLDAYVTPLFLEKAKLASLPVPEYYISNGYFEPPVILDPINPFMVRSRTVLKQGRHPTIARSITRNFTYAICCQELPPDSQVKYFRAVLGWSVSAMFRPAAEMIWKIFHMPLAKVRVIVQANGNILLSDISQLPFDKLSAREYEYLLERVTWLE
;
A
#
# COMPACT_ATOMS: atom_id res chain seq x y z
N MET A 1 -22.86 5.34 -8.41
CA MET A 1 -21.63 5.80 -9.11
C MET A 1 -22.05 6.81 -10.17
N SER A 2 -21.40 7.98 -10.29
CA SER A 2 -21.79 8.99 -11.30
C SER A 2 -21.57 8.46 -12.73
N ALA A 3 -22.27 9.02 -13.72
CA ALA A 3 -22.12 8.64 -15.13
C ALA A 3 -20.66 8.82 -15.61
N MET A 4 -20.03 9.93 -15.22
CA MET A 4 -18.63 10.24 -15.48
C MET A 4 -17.68 9.14 -14.95
N LYS A 5 -17.85 8.73 -13.68
CA LYS A 5 -16.99 7.71 -13.07
C LYS A 5 -17.10 6.35 -13.74
N ARG A 6 -18.30 5.98 -14.23
CA ARG A 6 -18.50 4.75 -15.02
C ARG A 6 -17.81 4.80 -16.37
N SER A 7 -17.88 5.95 -17.05
CA SER A 7 -17.18 6.15 -18.32
C SER A 7 -15.66 6.06 -18.16
N LEU A 8 -15.12 6.64 -17.09
CA LEU A 8 -13.69 6.60 -16.79
C LEU A 8 -13.22 5.19 -16.45
N LEU A 9 -13.98 4.45 -15.64
CA LEU A 9 -13.65 3.06 -15.32
C LEU A 9 -13.61 2.20 -16.58
N ARG A 10 -14.61 2.34 -17.46
CA ARG A 10 -14.65 1.61 -18.73
C ARG A 10 -13.44 1.94 -19.61
N LEU A 11 -13.08 3.22 -19.74
CA LEU A 11 -11.90 3.63 -20.47
C LEU A 11 -10.62 2.99 -19.86
N ALA A 12 -10.49 3.04 -18.53
CA ALA A 12 -9.34 2.45 -17.86
C ALA A 12 -9.26 0.93 -18.10
N GLU A 13 -10.39 0.21 -18.02
CA GLU A 13 -10.47 -1.23 -18.33
C GLU A 13 -10.10 -1.51 -19.79
N GLU A 14 -10.64 -0.75 -20.74
CA GLU A 14 -10.31 -0.86 -22.18
C GLU A 14 -8.81 -0.63 -22.44
N LYS A 15 -8.14 0.16 -21.59
CA LYS A 15 -6.70 0.44 -21.66
C LYS A 15 -5.87 -0.40 -20.70
N ASN A 16 -6.42 -1.47 -20.11
CA ASN A 16 -5.75 -2.32 -19.13
C ASN A 16 -5.14 -1.55 -17.95
N TYR A 17 -5.72 -0.40 -17.62
CA TYR A 17 -5.26 0.56 -16.62
C TYR A 17 -3.87 1.16 -16.88
N LEU A 18 -3.34 1.04 -18.10
CA LEU A 18 -2.02 1.55 -18.45
C LEU A 18 -2.08 2.99 -18.93
N ALA A 19 -1.24 3.83 -18.35
CA ALA A 19 -1.06 5.20 -18.78
C ALA A 19 0.42 5.60 -18.72
N TYR A 20 0.81 6.59 -19.51
CA TYR A 20 2.11 7.20 -19.47
C TYR A 20 2.11 8.37 -18.49
N TYR A 21 3.06 8.37 -17.54
CA TYR A 21 3.27 9.42 -16.55
C TYR A 21 4.52 10.22 -16.92
N LYS A 22 4.30 11.36 -17.56
CA LYS A 22 5.35 12.21 -18.14
C LYS A 22 6.42 12.71 -17.15
N PRO A 23 6.09 13.14 -15.91
CA PRO A 23 7.09 13.67 -14.98
C PRO A 23 8.30 12.75 -14.73
N ASP A 24 8.07 11.43 -14.73
CA ASP A 24 9.10 10.42 -14.45
C ASP A 24 9.42 9.55 -15.68
N ASP A 25 8.93 9.95 -16.86
CA ASP A 25 9.12 9.26 -18.14
C ASP A 25 8.89 7.73 -18.04
N CYS A 26 7.74 7.35 -17.50
CA CYS A 26 7.40 5.96 -17.21
C CYS A 26 5.97 5.62 -17.58
N ILE A 27 5.71 4.33 -17.78
CA ILE A 27 4.36 3.78 -17.80
C ILE A 27 3.96 3.52 -16.35
N VAL A 28 2.72 3.81 -16.01
CA VAL A 28 2.12 3.50 -14.73
C VAL A 28 0.95 2.55 -14.91
N ASN A 29 0.95 1.49 -14.12
CA ASN A 29 -0.18 0.59 -13.97
C ASN A 29 -1.13 1.17 -12.93
N LEU A 30 -2.29 1.68 -13.37
CA LEU A 30 -3.25 2.38 -12.52
C LEU A 30 -4.35 1.47 -11.98
N ALA A 31 -4.22 0.15 -12.05
CA ALA A 31 -5.26 -0.75 -11.57
C ALA A 31 -5.50 -0.60 -10.06
N GLY A 32 -4.44 -0.37 -9.29
CA GLY A 32 -4.50 -0.13 -7.86
C GLY A 32 -4.77 -1.38 -7.00
N ASN A 33 -4.96 -2.53 -7.65
CA ASN A 33 -4.78 -3.85 -7.07
C ASN A 33 -3.64 -4.54 -7.81
N TYR A 34 -2.56 -4.86 -7.10
CA TYR A 34 -1.34 -5.44 -7.65
C TYR A 34 -0.95 -6.72 -6.90
N ASP A 35 -1.94 -7.38 -6.28
CA ASP A 35 -1.69 -8.62 -5.56
C ASP A 35 -1.13 -9.69 -6.50
N TYR A 36 -0.30 -10.56 -5.93
CA TYR A 36 0.19 -11.74 -6.63
C TYR A 36 -0.99 -12.58 -7.16
N LEU A 37 -0.86 -13.05 -8.40
CA LEU A 37 -1.89 -13.76 -9.19
C LEU A 37 -3.00 -12.89 -9.81
N GLU A 38 -2.99 -11.58 -9.59
CA GLU A 38 -3.96 -10.69 -10.26
C GLU A 38 -3.45 -10.24 -11.63
N LEU A 39 -4.37 -10.01 -12.58
CA LEU A 39 -4.04 -9.56 -13.94
C LEU A 39 -3.09 -8.35 -13.96
N PRO A 40 -3.27 -7.29 -13.15
CA PRO A 40 -2.36 -6.15 -13.14
C PRO A 40 -0.93 -6.50 -12.74
N TYR A 41 -0.71 -7.50 -11.88
CA TYR A 41 0.63 -7.97 -11.52
C TYR A 41 1.34 -8.54 -12.76
N TYR A 42 0.65 -9.35 -13.55
CA TYR A 42 1.21 -9.94 -14.76
C TYR A 42 1.41 -8.93 -15.90
N ILE A 43 0.55 -7.92 -16.01
CA ILE A 43 0.75 -6.82 -16.97
C ILE A 43 2.08 -6.08 -16.70
N SER A 44 2.35 -5.75 -15.43
CA SER A 44 3.64 -5.15 -15.07
C SER A 44 4.81 -6.08 -15.36
N GLN A 45 4.65 -7.39 -15.10
CA GLN A 45 5.68 -8.39 -15.39
C GLN A 45 6.04 -8.46 -16.88
N ASP A 46 5.02 -8.47 -17.76
CA ASP A 46 5.23 -8.59 -19.20
C ASP A 46 5.94 -7.35 -19.75
N LEU A 47 5.50 -6.15 -19.33
CA LEU A 47 6.13 -4.89 -19.71
C LEU A 47 7.58 -4.77 -19.17
N GLU A 48 7.82 -5.21 -17.94
CA GLU A 48 9.17 -5.26 -17.35
C GLU A 48 10.08 -6.21 -18.15
N ASN A 49 9.58 -7.39 -18.53
CA ASN A 49 10.32 -8.35 -19.36
C ASN A 49 10.62 -7.82 -20.77
N GLU A 50 9.77 -6.95 -21.31
CA GLU A 50 10.00 -6.24 -22.57
C GLU A 50 10.98 -5.04 -22.43
N GLY A 51 11.49 -4.78 -21.23
CA GLY A 51 12.38 -3.66 -20.94
C GLY A 51 11.68 -2.30 -20.94
N LYS A 52 10.35 -2.28 -20.78
CA LYS A 52 9.59 -1.02 -20.64
C LYS A 52 9.79 -0.47 -19.23
N ASN A 53 9.90 0.86 -19.13
CA ASN A 53 9.96 1.55 -17.84
C ASN A 53 8.55 1.62 -17.21
N ILE A 54 8.14 0.55 -16.51
CA ILE A 54 6.79 0.40 -15.92
C ILE A 54 6.86 0.46 -14.39
N TYR A 55 5.90 1.15 -13.78
CA TYR A 55 5.72 1.17 -12.34
C TYR A 55 4.29 0.81 -11.88
N PRO A 56 4.14 0.08 -10.76
CA PRO A 56 5.23 -0.56 -10.02
C PRO A 56 5.77 -1.77 -10.79
N THR A 57 7.04 -2.10 -10.58
CA THR A 57 7.63 -3.39 -10.98
C THR A 57 7.14 -4.50 -10.06
N ASN A 58 7.31 -5.76 -10.46
CA ASN A 58 6.91 -6.89 -9.62
C ASN A 58 7.64 -6.90 -8.28
N LYS A 59 8.92 -6.53 -8.27
CA LYS A 59 9.71 -6.40 -7.05
C LYS A 59 9.11 -5.34 -6.12
N GLU A 60 8.72 -4.19 -6.67
CA GLU A 60 8.15 -3.09 -5.88
C GLU A 60 6.78 -3.43 -5.31
N MET A 61 5.94 -4.15 -6.07
CA MET A 61 4.67 -4.68 -5.55
C MET A 61 4.90 -5.56 -4.31
N LEU A 62 5.86 -6.48 -4.38
CA LEU A 62 6.20 -7.36 -3.26
C LEU A 62 6.80 -6.58 -2.08
N ASP A 63 7.75 -5.67 -2.35
CA ASP A 63 8.35 -4.81 -1.32
C ASP A 63 7.27 -3.96 -0.61
N ALA A 64 6.24 -3.50 -1.32
CA ALA A 64 5.20 -2.64 -0.76
C ALA A 64 4.10 -3.42 -0.02
N TYR A 65 3.64 -4.55 -0.55
CA TYR A 65 2.49 -5.28 -0.01
C TYR A 65 2.84 -6.31 1.06
N VAL A 66 4.10 -6.72 1.17
CA VAL A 66 4.56 -7.55 2.29
C VAL A 66 5.04 -6.63 3.40
N THR A 67 4.20 -6.42 4.43
CA THR A 67 4.43 -5.46 5.51
C THR A 67 5.86 -5.43 6.10
N PRO A 68 6.51 -6.55 6.46
CA PRO A 68 7.89 -6.47 6.96
C PRO A 68 8.91 -5.99 5.91
N LEU A 69 8.71 -6.29 4.63
CA LEU A 69 9.56 -5.75 3.55
C LEU A 69 9.31 -4.25 3.37
N PHE A 70 8.06 -3.82 3.47
CA PHE A 70 7.68 -2.41 3.43
C PHE A 70 8.37 -1.62 4.54
N LEU A 71 8.27 -2.11 5.78
CA LEU A 71 8.86 -1.47 6.94
C LEU A 71 10.40 -1.41 6.83
N GLU A 72 11.04 -2.51 6.41
CA GLU A 72 12.49 -2.57 6.24
C GLU A 72 12.97 -1.60 5.14
N LYS A 73 12.31 -1.60 3.97
CA LYS A 73 12.65 -0.69 2.87
C LYS A 73 12.46 0.77 3.25
N ALA A 74 11.38 1.09 3.97
CA ALA A 74 11.14 2.42 4.51
C ALA A 74 12.24 2.83 5.51
N LYS A 75 12.62 1.94 6.43
CA LYS A 75 13.68 2.17 7.42
C LYS A 75 15.04 2.41 6.75
N LEU A 76 15.40 1.61 5.74
CA LEU A 76 16.63 1.79 4.96
C LEU A 76 16.65 3.13 4.20
N ALA A 77 15.48 3.62 3.80
CA ALA A 77 15.31 4.95 3.21
C ALA A 77 15.19 6.08 4.26
N SER A 78 15.50 5.80 5.53
CA SER A 78 15.42 6.76 6.66
C SER A 78 14.01 7.33 6.89
N LEU A 79 12.97 6.61 6.51
CA LEU A 79 11.59 6.97 6.82
C LEU A 79 11.20 6.49 8.22
N PRO A 80 10.41 7.28 8.97
CA PRO A 80 9.93 6.88 10.28
C PRO A 80 8.93 5.72 10.17
N VAL A 81 9.20 4.63 10.88
CA VAL A 81 8.36 3.43 11.00
C VAL A 81 8.23 3.05 12.48
N PRO A 82 7.20 2.31 12.92
CA PRO A 82 7.18 1.76 14.28
C PRO A 82 8.28 0.71 14.45
N GLU A 83 8.68 0.45 15.70
CA GLU A 83 9.45 -0.76 16.01
C GLU A 83 8.60 -1.99 15.68
N TYR A 84 9.25 -3.03 15.15
CA TYR A 84 8.58 -4.25 14.76
C TYR A 84 9.47 -5.46 14.91
N TYR A 85 8.82 -6.61 15.03
CA TYR A 85 9.47 -7.92 15.00
C TYR A 85 8.59 -8.92 14.25
N ILE A 86 9.20 -10.02 13.83
CA ILE A 86 8.50 -11.15 13.21
C ILE A 86 8.37 -12.26 14.25
N SER A 87 7.19 -12.85 14.31
CA SER A 87 6.91 -13.97 15.21
C SER A 87 6.03 -15.00 14.52
N ASN A 88 6.03 -16.23 15.04
CA ASN A 88 5.08 -17.26 14.62
C ASN A 88 3.86 -17.33 15.54
N GLY A 89 3.70 -16.44 16.52
CA GLY A 89 2.50 -16.40 17.35
C GLY A 89 2.63 -15.71 18.71
N TYR A 90 3.85 -15.35 19.11
CA TYR A 90 4.08 -14.47 20.24
C TYR A 90 3.89 -13.00 19.85
N PHE A 91 3.21 -12.22 20.69
CA PHE A 91 3.16 -10.77 20.58
C PHE A 91 2.80 -10.12 21.91
N GLU A 92 3.19 -8.86 22.09
CA GLU A 92 2.89 -8.04 23.28
C GLU A 92 2.02 -6.83 22.91
N PRO A 93 0.79 -6.72 23.43
CA PRO A 93 -0.03 -5.51 23.30
C PRO A 93 0.56 -4.30 24.06
N PRO A 94 0.39 -3.06 23.55
CA PRO A 94 -0.37 -2.70 22.36
C PRO A 94 0.40 -2.92 21.04
N VAL A 95 -0.21 -3.60 20.08
CA VAL A 95 0.45 -4.05 18.83
C VAL A 95 -0.53 -4.08 17.66
N ILE A 96 -0.03 -3.82 16.45
CA ILE A 96 -0.70 -4.13 15.19
C ILE A 96 -0.09 -5.41 14.64
N LEU A 97 -0.93 -6.41 14.39
CA LEU A 97 -0.53 -7.68 13.82
C LEU A 97 -0.87 -7.69 12.34
N ASP A 98 0.14 -7.87 11.50
CA ASP A 98 -0.01 -8.05 10.05
C ASP A 98 0.37 -9.48 9.66
N PRO A 99 -0.52 -10.21 8.98
CA PRO A 99 -0.21 -11.55 8.51
C PRO A 99 0.86 -11.50 7.42
N ILE A 100 1.87 -12.37 7.50
CA ILE A 100 2.84 -12.59 6.42
C ILE A 100 2.38 -13.81 5.62
N ASN A 101 1.22 -13.66 4.96
CA ASN A 101 0.55 -14.71 4.21
C ASN A 101 -0.04 -14.13 2.91
N PRO A 102 0.22 -14.74 1.73
CA PRO A 102 -0.30 -14.24 0.46
C PRO A 102 -1.83 -14.23 0.36
N PHE A 103 -2.54 -14.98 1.21
CA PHE A 103 -4.00 -15.14 1.13
C PHE A 103 -4.77 -14.29 2.17
N MET A 104 -4.09 -13.48 2.98
CA MET A 104 -4.74 -12.67 4.00
C MET A 104 -4.12 -11.28 4.07
N VAL A 105 -4.92 -10.25 3.82
CA VAL A 105 -4.49 -8.83 3.84
C VAL A 105 -4.96 -8.11 5.11
N ARG A 106 -5.79 -8.76 5.94
CA ARG A 106 -6.45 -8.11 7.08
C ARG A 106 -5.55 -8.08 8.31
N SER A 107 -5.10 -6.88 8.68
CA SER A 107 -4.42 -6.62 9.94
C SER A 107 -5.35 -6.60 11.16
N ARG A 108 -4.77 -6.73 12.35
CA ARG A 108 -5.50 -6.69 13.62
C ARG A 108 -4.74 -5.91 14.69
N THR A 109 -5.38 -4.86 15.21
CA THR A 109 -4.87 -4.14 16.38
C THR A 109 -5.31 -4.83 17.68
N VAL A 110 -4.35 -5.06 18.58
CA VAL A 110 -4.58 -5.60 19.92
C VAL A 110 -4.07 -4.60 20.93
N LEU A 111 -4.97 -4.01 21.72
CA LEU A 111 -4.63 -2.91 22.65
C LEU A 111 -4.35 -3.37 24.08
N LYS A 112 -4.83 -4.55 24.46
CA LYS A 112 -4.74 -5.07 25.83
C LYS A 112 -4.41 -6.55 25.80
N GLN A 113 -3.78 -7.00 26.88
CA GLN A 113 -3.53 -8.41 27.13
C GLN A 113 -4.85 -9.20 27.11
N GLY A 114 -4.88 -10.33 26.39
CA GLY A 114 -5.99 -11.29 26.39
C GLY A 114 -6.19 -11.96 25.03
N ARG A 115 -6.62 -13.23 25.05
CA ARG A 115 -6.90 -14.05 23.85
C ARG A 115 -5.71 -14.27 22.90
N HIS A 116 -4.46 -14.06 23.34
CA HIS A 116 -3.26 -14.22 22.50
C HIS A 116 -3.23 -15.53 21.69
N PRO A 117 -3.45 -16.72 22.30
CA PRO A 117 -3.34 -17.97 21.56
C PRO A 117 -4.36 -18.09 20.42
N THR A 118 -5.59 -17.61 20.64
CA THR A 118 -6.65 -17.61 19.63
C THR A 118 -6.37 -16.60 18.52
N ILE A 119 -5.92 -15.41 18.89
CA ILE A 119 -5.56 -14.35 17.92
C ILE A 119 -4.41 -14.83 17.05
N ALA A 120 -3.31 -15.26 17.68
CA ALA A 120 -2.12 -15.79 17.02
C ALA A 120 -2.50 -16.90 16.05
N ARG A 121 -3.19 -17.95 16.53
CA ARG A 121 -3.63 -19.08 15.69
C ARG A 121 -4.46 -18.62 14.49
N SER A 122 -5.34 -17.65 14.65
CA SER A 122 -6.18 -17.16 13.56
C SER A 122 -5.37 -16.43 12.49
N ILE A 123 -4.46 -15.52 12.90
CA ILE A 123 -3.75 -14.66 11.96
C ILE A 123 -2.60 -15.40 11.25
N THR A 124 -2.00 -16.39 11.92
CA THR A 124 -0.93 -17.24 11.39
C THR A 124 -1.44 -18.46 10.63
N ARG A 125 -2.78 -18.64 10.51
CA ARG A 125 -3.45 -19.85 10.01
C ARG A 125 -2.91 -21.12 10.66
N ASN A 126 -3.12 -21.26 11.97
CA ASN A 126 -2.60 -22.37 12.79
C ASN A 126 -1.07 -22.44 12.82
N PHE A 127 -0.41 -21.29 12.97
CA PHE A 127 1.06 -21.20 13.09
C PHE A 127 1.83 -21.62 11.83
N THR A 128 1.14 -21.72 10.68
CA THR A 128 1.75 -22.02 9.38
C THR A 128 2.52 -20.83 8.82
N TYR A 129 2.00 -19.62 9.01
CA TYR A 129 2.59 -18.39 8.51
C TYR A 129 3.08 -17.51 9.66
N ALA A 130 4.12 -16.71 9.39
CA ALA A 130 4.59 -15.72 10.32
C ALA A 130 3.65 -14.50 10.39
N ILE A 131 3.81 -13.70 11.44
CA ILE A 131 3.16 -12.41 11.63
C ILE A 131 4.22 -11.33 11.84
N CYS A 132 3.98 -10.17 11.28
CA CYS A 132 4.69 -8.94 11.62
C CYS A 132 3.94 -8.27 12.78
N CYS A 133 4.64 -8.01 13.86
CA CYS A 133 4.13 -7.37 15.05
C CYS A 133 4.71 -5.95 15.09
N GLN A 134 3.89 -4.94 14.81
CA GLN A 134 4.29 -3.54 14.91
C GLN A 134 3.87 -3.00 16.28
N GLU A 135 4.83 -2.53 17.06
CA GLU A 135 4.54 -1.89 18.34
C GLU A 135 3.68 -0.64 18.11
N LEU A 136 2.66 -0.47 18.94
CA LEU A 136 1.80 0.70 18.87
C LEU A 136 2.17 1.65 20.03
N PRO A 137 2.87 2.76 19.76
CA PRO A 137 3.26 3.70 20.81
C PRO A 137 2.07 4.19 21.64
N PRO A 138 2.25 4.47 22.93
CA PRO A 138 1.21 5.07 23.76
C PRO A 138 0.63 6.34 23.14
N ASP A 139 -0.66 6.58 23.37
CA ASP A 139 -1.39 7.76 22.91
C ASP A 139 -1.34 8.02 21.39
N SER A 140 -1.00 7.00 20.61
CA SER A 140 -0.99 7.08 19.15
C SER A 140 -2.33 6.71 18.53
N GLN A 141 -2.55 7.17 17.29
CA GLN A 141 -3.74 6.89 16.50
C GLN A 141 -3.36 6.23 15.19
N VAL A 142 -4.01 5.10 14.87
CA VAL A 142 -3.92 4.51 13.53
C VAL A 142 -4.81 5.31 12.58
N LYS A 143 -4.21 5.87 11.53
CA LYS A 143 -4.91 6.58 10.46
C LYS A 143 -4.59 5.97 9.12
N TYR A 144 -5.40 6.33 8.13
CA TYR A 144 -5.20 5.93 6.74
C TYR A 144 -5.27 7.15 5.84
N PHE A 145 -4.44 7.17 4.81
CA PHE A 145 -4.54 8.12 3.72
C PHE A 145 -4.41 7.41 2.38
N ARG A 146 -4.75 8.12 1.32
CA ARG A 146 -4.64 7.66 -0.06
C ARG A 146 -3.52 8.44 -0.74
N ALA A 147 -2.61 7.72 -1.37
CA ALA A 147 -1.57 8.26 -2.23
C ALA A 147 -1.93 7.96 -3.69
N VAL A 148 -1.84 8.98 -4.53
CA VAL A 148 -2.08 8.92 -5.98
C VAL A 148 -0.91 9.65 -6.63
N LEU A 149 -0.01 8.90 -7.29
CA LEU A 149 1.21 9.41 -7.92
C LEU A 149 1.99 10.38 -7.02
N GLY A 150 2.24 9.97 -5.77
CA GLY A 150 2.98 10.78 -4.82
C GLY A 150 2.17 11.88 -4.11
N TRP A 151 0.86 11.95 -4.35
CA TRP A 151 0.02 13.02 -3.80
C TRP A 151 -1.12 12.50 -2.92
N SER A 152 -1.52 13.30 -1.94
CA SER A 152 -2.72 13.05 -1.13
C SER A 152 -3.60 14.29 -1.03
N VAL A 153 -4.92 14.07 -0.99
CA VAL A 153 -5.93 15.09 -0.74
C VAL A 153 -5.64 15.83 0.58
N SER A 154 -5.24 15.08 1.61
CA SER A 154 -4.86 15.64 2.91
C SER A 154 -3.45 16.22 2.85
N ALA A 155 -3.33 17.53 3.07
CA ALA A 155 -2.04 18.22 3.07
C ALA A 155 -1.04 17.64 4.08
N MET A 156 -1.54 17.17 5.24
CA MET A 156 -0.74 16.52 6.29
C MET A 156 0.05 15.31 5.77
N PHE A 157 -0.52 14.56 4.82
CA PHE A 157 0.09 13.32 4.32
C PHE A 157 0.82 13.49 2.99
N ARG A 158 0.90 14.70 2.42
CA ARG A 158 1.61 14.92 1.14
C ARG A 158 3.09 14.54 1.19
N PRO A 159 3.87 14.91 2.23
CA PRO A 159 5.27 14.46 2.30
C PRO A 159 5.38 12.94 2.33
N ALA A 160 4.51 12.26 3.08
CA ALA A 160 4.49 10.80 3.14
C ALA A 160 4.09 10.18 1.79
N ALA A 161 3.07 10.72 1.13
CA ALA A 161 2.63 10.27 -0.19
C ALA A 161 3.76 10.39 -1.22
N GLU A 162 4.50 11.51 -1.22
CA GLU A 162 5.62 11.74 -2.12
C GLU A 162 6.71 10.68 -1.93
N MET A 163 7.03 10.35 -0.68
CA MET A 163 8.01 9.30 -0.37
C MET A 163 7.51 7.90 -0.76
N ILE A 164 6.20 7.62 -0.68
CA ILE A 164 5.64 6.36 -1.19
C ILE A 164 5.91 6.22 -2.69
N TRP A 165 5.69 7.29 -3.47
CA TRP A 165 6.01 7.26 -4.90
C TRP A 165 7.52 7.11 -5.15
N LYS A 166 8.36 7.93 -4.50
CA LYS A 166 9.81 7.93 -4.77
C LYS A 166 10.53 6.63 -4.38
N ILE A 167 10.04 5.91 -3.36
CA ILE A 167 10.74 4.72 -2.83
C ILE A 167 10.10 3.42 -3.30
N PHE A 168 8.77 3.41 -3.41
CA PHE A 168 8.02 2.19 -3.75
C PHE A 168 7.42 2.24 -5.15
N HIS A 169 7.44 3.39 -5.82
CA HIS A 169 6.84 3.60 -7.15
C HIS A 169 5.40 3.09 -7.27
N MET A 170 4.66 3.15 -6.16
CA MET A 170 3.26 2.72 -6.11
C MET A 170 2.37 3.85 -6.66
N PRO A 171 1.72 3.68 -7.82
CA PRO A 171 0.93 4.75 -8.43
C PRO A 171 -0.33 5.04 -7.61
N LEU A 172 -1.01 4.00 -7.14
CA LEU A 172 -2.18 4.10 -6.28
C LEU A 172 -1.95 3.27 -5.03
N ALA A 173 -2.05 3.89 -3.86
CA ALA A 173 -1.84 3.21 -2.59
C ALA A 173 -2.77 3.72 -1.50
N LYS A 174 -3.28 2.80 -0.68
CA LYS A 174 -3.89 3.13 0.61
C LYS A 174 -2.87 2.84 1.70
N VAL A 175 -2.43 3.88 2.38
CA VAL A 175 -1.32 3.83 3.33
C VAL A 175 -1.88 3.90 4.75
N ARG A 176 -1.44 2.98 5.62
CA ARG A 176 -1.68 3.02 7.05
C ARG A 176 -0.53 3.73 7.73
N VAL A 177 -0.85 4.61 8.67
CA VAL A 177 0.13 5.31 9.49
C VAL A 177 -0.26 5.29 10.95
N ILE A 178 0.74 5.42 11.81
CA ILE A 178 0.57 5.66 13.24
C ILE A 178 0.94 7.12 13.51
N VAL A 179 -0.04 7.90 13.97
CA VAL A 179 0.16 9.31 14.33
C VAL A 179 0.35 9.38 15.84
N GLN A 180 1.54 9.77 16.27
CA GLN A 180 1.89 9.93 17.68
C GLN A 180 1.32 11.25 18.25
N ALA A 181 1.20 11.34 19.58
CA ALA A 181 0.65 12.53 20.25
C ALA A 181 1.42 13.82 19.95
N ASN A 182 2.72 13.74 19.66
CA ASN A 182 3.57 14.87 19.27
C ASN A 182 3.41 15.28 17.79
N GLY A 183 2.54 14.61 17.04
CA GLY A 183 2.30 14.87 15.61
C GLY A 183 3.20 14.09 14.66
N ASN A 184 4.16 13.31 15.15
CA ASN A 184 4.99 12.45 14.30
C ASN A 184 4.15 11.38 13.61
N ILE A 185 4.50 11.07 12.36
CA ILE A 185 3.83 10.08 11.54
C ILE A 185 4.81 8.93 11.30
N LEU A 186 4.44 7.73 11.72
CA LEU A 186 5.16 6.50 11.41
C LEU A 186 4.42 5.76 10.30
N LEU A 187 5.12 5.39 9.23
CA LEU A 187 4.58 4.55 8.17
C LEU A 187 4.42 3.12 8.67
N SER A 188 3.24 2.53 8.50
CA SER A 188 2.91 1.23 9.08
C SER A 188 2.66 0.15 8.02
N ASP A 189 1.99 0.48 6.92
CA ASP A 189 1.61 -0.52 5.91
C ASP A 189 1.12 0.14 4.61
N ILE A 190 1.27 -0.54 3.48
CA ILE A 190 0.67 -0.17 2.20
C ILE A 190 -0.30 -1.28 1.78
N SER A 191 -1.49 -0.87 1.36
CA SER A 191 -2.53 -1.75 0.83
C SER A 191 -3.12 -1.18 -0.46
N GLN A 192 -3.92 -2.00 -1.12
CA GLN A 192 -4.56 -1.67 -2.38
C GLN A 192 -5.42 -0.40 -2.31
N LEU A 193 -5.37 0.38 -3.39
CA LEU A 193 -6.30 1.44 -3.69
C LEU A 193 -6.80 1.24 -5.13
N PRO A 194 -7.79 0.35 -5.35
CA PRO A 194 -8.27 0.08 -6.69
C PRO A 194 -8.77 1.35 -7.38
N PHE A 195 -8.54 1.45 -8.70
CA PHE A 195 -8.88 2.62 -9.50
C PHE A 195 -10.33 3.07 -9.30
N ASP A 196 -11.26 2.12 -9.22
CA ASP A 196 -12.69 2.37 -9.03
C ASP A 196 -13.04 2.96 -7.65
N LYS A 197 -12.11 2.98 -6.69
CA LYS A 197 -12.28 3.54 -5.34
C LYS A 197 -11.77 4.97 -5.19
N LEU A 198 -11.14 5.53 -6.23
CA LEU A 198 -10.72 6.92 -6.24
C LEU A 198 -11.93 7.86 -6.09
N SER A 199 -11.71 8.93 -5.32
CA SER A 199 -12.63 10.06 -5.18
C SER A 199 -12.58 10.97 -6.40
N ALA A 200 -13.53 11.89 -6.53
CA ALA A 200 -13.57 12.82 -7.67
C ALA A 200 -12.28 13.66 -7.77
N ARG A 201 -11.78 14.18 -6.65
CA ARG A 201 -10.55 14.98 -6.60
C ARG A 201 -9.30 14.17 -6.92
N GLU A 202 -9.29 12.88 -6.54
CA GLU A 202 -8.19 11.97 -6.88
C GLU A 202 -8.18 11.64 -8.37
N TYR A 203 -9.35 11.44 -8.99
CA TYR A 203 -9.44 11.29 -10.45
C TYR A 203 -8.99 12.54 -11.19
N GLU A 204 -9.45 13.71 -10.77
CA GLU A 204 -9.05 14.99 -11.38
C GLU A 204 -7.53 15.16 -11.34
N TYR A 205 -6.93 14.97 -10.16
CA TYR A 205 -5.48 15.02 -10.00
C TYR A 205 -4.74 14.03 -10.91
N LEU A 206 -5.22 12.79 -10.98
CA LEU A 206 -4.61 11.72 -11.76
C LEU A 206 -4.69 12.00 -13.27
N LEU A 207 -5.88 12.33 -13.77
CA LEU A 207 -6.14 12.50 -15.21
C LEU A 207 -5.47 13.72 -15.81
N GLU A 208 -5.16 14.74 -15.01
CA GLU A 208 -4.32 15.87 -15.44
C GLU A 208 -2.86 15.50 -15.70
N ARG A 209 -2.41 14.32 -15.25
CA ARG A 209 -0.99 13.94 -15.18
C ARG A 209 -0.62 12.72 -16.00
N VAL A 210 -1.60 11.99 -16.49
CA VAL A 210 -1.38 10.76 -17.23
C VAL A 210 -2.03 10.81 -18.61
N THR A 211 -1.40 10.16 -19.57
CA THR A 211 -1.97 9.93 -20.90
C THR A 211 -2.22 8.43 -21.05
N TRP A 212 -3.46 8.01 -21.23
CA TRP A 212 -3.78 6.60 -21.45
C TRP A 212 -3.01 6.04 -22.65
N LEU A 213 -2.49 4.81 -22.53
CA LEU A 213 -1.83 4.15 -23.65
C LEU A 213 -2.85 3.74 -24.72
N GLU A 214 -2.38 3.57 -25.96
CA GLU A 214 -3.20 3.11 -27.08
C GLU A 214 -3.51 1.62 -27.00
#